data_AF-A0A3R6RC63-F1
#
_entry.id   AF-A0A3R6RC63-F1
#
_cell.length_a   1.000
_cell.length_b   1.000
_cell.length_c   1.000
_cell.angle_alpha   90.00
_cell.angle_beta   90.00
_cell.angle_gamma   90.00
#
_symmetry.space_group_name_H-M   'P 1'
#
loop_
_entity.id
_entity.type
_entity.pdbx_description
1 polymer ?
#
loop_
_entity_poly.entity_id
_entity_poly.type
_entity_poly.pdbx_seq_one_letter_code
_entity_poly.pdbx_strand_id
1 'polypeptide(L)'
;MVNPGQAEAFCKSVGNKEEDQATILIIGNDGGFVRYDLRTKDGEVKVLRSSLFWKDGLPSAEFYERFTAHTWKYTKEGYIFIEQYHMPGYDGAPGITAIRVKPLDRSLRELNRQYVMPLGYERNNLLITDWSASDYGALDFYDLYEEMYKLKYGDYVPYEYGYGGEEYEVPEKELEEVIQTYIGIDSTLLREKTMYQRESKTYLYRPRGMHDAETPYEPEPEVTACEEQEDGTLKLTVNAVWQMEMQSCAFTSELVVRPLVNGAFQYVSNRVVPLPDSNGAVWYTPRLSQEEWTAFYRNTQ
;
A
#
# COMPACT_ATOMS: atom_id res chain seq x y z
N MET A 1 -13.88 11.87 -4.01
CA MET A 1 -14.50 12.45 -5.23
C MET A 1 -15.18 13.76 -4.89
N VAL A 2 -15.24 14.71 -5.83
CA VAL A 2 -16.14 15.89 -5.75
C VAL A 2 -17.33 15.61 -6.68
N ASN A 3 -18.54 16.00 -6.29
CA ASN A 3 -19.79 15.76 -7.04
C ASN A 3 -20.04 14.27 -7.37
N PRO A 4 -20.11 13.37 -6.37
CA PRO A 4 -20.22 11.93 -6.60
C PRO A 4 -21.55 11.50 -7.22
N GLY A 5 -22.58 12.35 -7.17
CA GLY A 5 -23.96 12.00 -7.56
C GLY A 5 -24.10 11.42 -8.97
N GLN A 6 -23.36 11.94 -9.96
CA GLN A 6 -23.41 11.41 -11.32
C GLN A 6 -22.82 10.00 -11.40
N ALA A 7 -21.66 9.76 -10.79
CA ALA A 7 -21.02 8.45 -10.78
C ALA A 7 -21.83 7.43 -9.95
N GLU A 8 -22.45 7.85 -8.84
CA GLU A 8 -23.34 7.00 -8.05
C GLU A 8 -24.62 6.64 -8.80
N ALA A 9 -25.24 7.59 -9.51
CA ALA A 9 -26.41 7.35 -10.34
C ALA A 9 -26.08 6.36 -11.46
N PHE A 10 -24.95 6.58 -12.14
CA PHE A 10 -24.46 5.67 -13.17
C PHE A 10 -24.32 4.24 -12.64
N CYS A 11 -23.65 4.03 -11.51
CA CYS A 11 -23.50 2.68 -10.93
C CYS A 11 -24.86 2.01 -10.63
N LYS A 12 -25.88 2.76 -10.21
CA LYS A 12 -27.24 2.26 -10.00
C LYS A 12 -27.90 1.88 -11.33
N SER A 13 -27.78 2.73 -12.35
CA SER A 13 -28.34 2.46 -13.68
C SER A 13 -27.70 1.24 -14.35
N VAL A 14 -26.39 1.01 -14.19
CA VAL A 14 -25.76 -0.23 -14.66
C VAL A 14 -26.40 -1.46 -13.98
N GLY A 15 -26.60 -1.42 -12.66
CA GLY A 15 -27.25 -2.50 -11.91
C GLY A 15 -28.72 -2.73 -12.31
N ASN A 16 -29.44 -1.66 -12.65
CA ASN A 16 -30.82 -1.71 -13.13
C ASN A 16 -30.94 -2.03 -14.62
N LYS A 17 -29.82 -2.17 -15.34
CA LYS A 17 -29.75 -2.37 -16.80
C LYS A 17 -30.37 -1.23 -17.62
N GLU A 18 -30.33 -0.02 -17.08
CA GLU A 18 -30.81 1.19 -17.73
C GLU A 18 -29.74 1.79 -18.64
N GLU A 19 -30.15 2.72 -19.53
CA GLU A 19 -29.21 3.50 -20.32
C GLU A 19 -28.79 4.75 -19.55
N ASP A 20 -27.49 4.94 -19.35
CA ASP A 20 -26.93 6.11 -18.67
C ASP A 20 -25.47 6.39 -19.09
N GLN A 21 -24.94 7.55 -18.71
CA GLN A 21 -23.57 7.94 -18.94
C GLN A 21 -22.99 8.80 -17.81
N ALA A 22 -21.69 8.63 -17.55
CA ALA A 22 -20.96 9.44 -16.59
C ALA A 22 -19.57 9.78 -17.10
N THR A 23 -19.04 10.92 -16.67
CA THR A 23 -17.63 11.28 -16.87
C THR A 23 -16.96 11.37 -15.51
N ILE A 24 -15.84 10.67 -15.34
CA ILE A 24 -15.01 10.72 -14.15
C ILE A 24 -13.63 11.24 -14.53
N LEU A 25 -13.11 12.19 -13.75
CA LEU A 25 -11.75 12.71 -13.89
C LEU A 25 -10.94 12.32 -12.66
N ILE A 26 -9.81 11.64 -12.87
CA ILE A 26 -8.80 11.36 -11.85
C ILE A 26 -7.68 12.36 -12.05
N ILE A 27 -7.53 13.29 -11.12
CA ILE A 27 -6.56 14.40 -11.22
C ILE A 27 -5.24 13.98 -10.55
N GLY A 28 -4.14 14.09 -11.29
CA GLY A 28 -2.79 13.88 -10.78
C GLY A 28 -2.27 15.08 -10.00
N ASN A 29 -1.23 14.87 -9.18
CA ASN A 29 -0.63 15.92 -8.36
C ASN A 29 0.01 17.05 -9.19
N ASP A 30 0.39 16.76 -10.43
CA ASP A 30 0.94 17.71 -11.40
C ASP A 30 -0.15 18.49 -12.17
N GLY A 31 -1.44 18.25 -11.88
CA GLY A 31 -2.57 18.85 -12.58
C GLY A 31 -2.94 18.16 -13.91
N GLY A 32 -2.20 17.11 -14.31
CA GLY A 32 -2.65 16.20 -15.36
C GLY A 32 -3.88 15.39 -14.92
N PHE A 33 -4.51 14.65 -15.83
CA PHE A 33 -5.64 13.81 -15.47
C PHE A 33 -5.85 12.61 -16.38
N VAL A 34 -6.51 11.59 -15.83
CA VAL A 34 -7.13 10.50 -16.60
C VAL A 34 -8.63 10.72 -16.60
N ARG A 35 -9.22 10.74 -17.80
CA ARG A 35 -10.66 10.88 -18.04
C ARG A 35 -11.26 9.55 -18.44
N TYR A 36 -12.33 9.17 -17.75
CA TYR A 36 -13.18 8.03 -18.05
C TYR A 36 -14.55 8.54 -18.47
N ASP A 37 -14.92 8.39 -19.74
CA ASP A 37 -16.29 8.53 -20.19
C ASP A 37 -16.93 7.14 -20.22
N LEU A 38 -17.89 6.93 -19.35
CA LEU A 38 -18.59 5.68 -19.13
C LEU A 38 -19.98 5.76 -19.76
N ARG A 39 -20.40 4.67 -20.41
CA ARG A 39 -21.77 4.48 -20.91
C ARG A 39 -22.25 3.11 -20.52
N THR A 40 -23.52 3.02 -20.17
CA THR A 40 -24.16 1.75 -19.89
C THR A 40 -25.44 1.58 -20.67
N LYS A 41 -25.72 0.33 -21.03
CA LYS A 41 -26.97 -0.13 -21.62
C LYS A 41 -27.06 -1.63 -21.36
N ASP A 42 -28.24 -2.11 -20.95
CA ASP A 42 -28.50 -3.53 -20.66
C ASP A 42 -27.55 -4.13 -19.59
N GLY A 43 -26.92 -3.29 -18.76
CA GLY A 43 -25.95 -3.67 -17.73
C GLY A 43 -24.50 -3.83 -18.21
N GLU A 44 -24.23 -3.63 -19.50
CA GLU A 44 -22.88 -3.55 -20.05
C GLU A 44 -22.27 -2.18 -19.71
N VAL A 45 -20.95 -2.12 -19.46
CA VAL A 45 -20.22 -0.85 -19.26
C VAL A 45 -19.21 -0.67 -20.39
N LYS A 46 -19.42 0.38 -21.19
CA LYS A 46 -18.49 0.82 -22.23
C LYS A 46 -17.65 1.97 -21.68
N VAL A 47 -16.35 1.85 -21.83
CA VAL A 47 -15.37 2.80 -21.32
C VAL A 47 -14.66 3.47 -22.47
N LEU A 48 -14.57 4.78 -22.38
CA LEU A 48 -13.61 5.56 -23.13
C LEU A 48 -12.63 6.22 -22.16
N ARG A 49 -11.37 5.80 -22.22
CA ARG A 49 -10.28 6.33 -21.40
C ARG A 49 -9.41 7.25 -22.24
N SER A 50 -9.11 8.42 -21.70
CA SER A 50 -8.12 9.36 -22.28
C SER A 50 -7.31 9.97 -21.16
N SER A 51 -6.11 10.48 -21.46
CA SER A 51 -5.33 11.21 -20.47
C SER A 51 -4.75 12.49 -21.03
N LEU A 52 -4.55 13.45 -20.13
CA LEU A 52 -3.75 14.64 -20.35
C LEU A 52 -2.59 14.60 -19.36
N PHE A 53 -1.38 14.73 -19.87
CA PHE A 53 -0.15 14.76 -19.08
C PHE A 53 0.75 15.88 -19.59
N TRP A 54 1.78 16.23 -18.83
CA TRP A 54 2.72 17.28 -19.20
C TRP A 54 3.97 16.68 -19.86
N LYS A 55 4.37 17.22 -21.00
CA LYS A 55 5.60 16.88 -21.72
C LYS A 55 6.37 18.16 -22.01
N ASP A 56 7.58 18.28 -21.48
CA ASP A 56 8.40 19.50 -21.58
C ASP A 56 7.66 20.77 -21.13
N GLY A 57 6.81 20.65 -20.10
CA GLY A 57 5.97 21.74 -19.58
C GLY A 57 4.73 22.09 -20.42
N LEU A 58 4.47 21.37 -21.51
CA LEU A 58 3.31 21.55 -22.37
C LEU A 58 2.29 20.42 -22.17
N PRO A 59 0.98 20.71 -22.21
CA PRO A 59 -0.04 19.68 -22.11
C PRO A 59 -0.04 18.81 -23.37
N SER A 60 -0.01 17.49 -23.20
CA SER A 60 -0.14 16.48 -24.24
C SER A 60 -1.31 15.55 -23.92
N ALA A 61 -2.09 15.20 -24.95
CA ALA A 61 -3.27 14.33 -24.86
C ALA A 61 -3.17 13.17 -25.87
N GLU A 62 -2.04 12.46 -25.84
CA GLU A 62 -1.69 11.44 -26.82
C GLU A 62 -2.32 10.06 -26.55
N PHE A 63 -2.89 9.83 -25.36
CA PHE A 63 -3.46 8.53 -24.99
C PHE A 63 -4.99 8.51 -25.10
N TYR A 64 -5.49 7.51 -25.82
CA TYR A 64 -6.92 7.28 -26.05
C TYR A 64 -7.20 5.79 -26.23
N GLU A 65 -8.16 5.27 -25.49
CA GLU A 65 -8.52 3.86 -25.51
C GLU A 65 -10.02 3.66 -25.31
N ARG A 66 -10.60 2.70 -26.04
CA ARG A 66 -12.02 2.37 -25.94
C ARG A 66 -12.18 0.86 -25.75
N PHE A 67 -12.92 0.44 -24.73
CA PHE A 67 -13.17 -0.97 -24.44
C PHE A 67 -14.52 -1.18 -23.78
N THR A 68 -15.04 -2.40 -23.84
CA THR A 68 -16.15 -2.86 -22.98
C THR A 68 -15.52 -3.51 -21.76
N ALA A 69 -16.00 -3.13 -20.56
CA ALA A 69 -15.56 -3.74 -19.32
C ALA A 69 -15.81 -5.25 -19.36
N HIS A 70 -14.79 -6.05 -19.08
CA HIS A 70 -14.92 -7.50 -18.95
C HIS A 70 -15.76 -7.85 -17.73
N THR A 71 -15.41 -7.24 -16.61
CA THR A 71 -16.18 -7.24 -15.38
C THR A 71 -16.21 -5.84 -14.77
N TRP A 72 -17.20 -5.60 -13.93
CA TRP A 72 -17.26 -4.39 -13.12
C TRP A 72 -17.94 -4.70 -11.79
N LYS A 73 -17.66 -3.89 -10.76
CA LYS A 73 -18.23 -4.06 -9.43
C LYS A 73 -18.38 -2.71 -8.75
N TYR A 74 -19.56 -2.41 -8.22
CA TYR A 74 -19.75 -1.27 -7.31
C TYR A 74 -19.96 -1.76 -5.88
N THR A 75 -19.11 -1.32 -4.96
CA THR A 75 -19.09 -1.83 -3.58
C THR A 75 -19.87 -0.94 -2.61
N LYS A 76 -20.26 -1.51 -1.46
CA LYS A 76 -20.96 -0.77 -0.40
C LYS A 76 -20.10 0.37 0.14
N GLU A 77 -18.78 0.15 0.25
CA GLU A 77 -17.79 1.14 0.64
C GLU A 77 -17.81 2.32 -0.33
N GLY A 78 -18.12 2.09 -1.60
CA GLY A 78 -18.28 3.11 -2.64
C GLY A 78 -17.13 3.16 -3.62
N TYR A 79 -16.56 2.00 -3.96
CA TYR A 79 -15.61 1.84 -5.06
C TYR A 79 -16.32 1.29 -6.28
N ILE A 80 -16.03 1.83 -7.46
CA ILE A 80 -16.26 1.13 -8.72
C ILE A 80 -14.95 0.50 -9.17
N PHE A 81 -14.98 -0.80 -9.42
CA PHE A 81 -13.91 -1.54 -10.08
C PHE A 81 -14.32 -1.81 -11.52
N ILE A 82 -13.40 -1.62 -12.46
CA ILE A 82 -13.59 -1.88 -13.88
C ILE A 82 -12.40 -2.69 -14.36
N GLU A 83 -12.67 -3.84 -14.95
CA GLU A 83 -11.66 -4.72 -15.53
C GLU A 83 -11.71 -4.63 -17.07
N GLN A 84 -10.56 -4.43 -17.68
CA GLN A 84 -10.34 -4.61 -19.10
C GLN A 84 -9.91 -6.04 -19.38
N TYR A 85 -10.53 -6.68 -20.38
CA TYR A 85 -10.12 -8.03 -20.78
C TYR A 85 -8.72 -8.01 -21.38
N HIS A 86 -7.85 -8.88 -20.86
CA HIS A 86 -6.57 -9.22 -21.47
C HIS A 86 -6.53 -10.71 -21.80
N MET A 87 -5.91 -11.04 -22.93
CA MET A 87 -5.70 -12.43 -23.30
C MET A 87 -4.70 -13.11 -22.34
N PRO A 88 -4.83 -14.43 -22.10
CA PRO A 88 -3.86 -15.16 -21.30
C PRO A 88 -2.42 -14.95 -21.79
N GLY A 89 -1.49 -14.71 -20.86
CA GLY A 89 -0.08 -14.43 -21.17
C GLY A 89 0.22 -12.96 -21.52
N TYR A 90 -0.75 -12.05 -21.38
CA TYR A 90 -0.47 -10.62 -21.43
C TYR A 90 0.40 -10.20 -20.24
N ASP A 91 1.54 -9.58 -20.53
CA ASP A 91 2.58 -9.18 -19.57
C ASP A 91 2.63 -7.65 -19.35
N GLY A 92 1.50 -6.98 -19.56
CA GLY A 92 1.36 -5.53 -19.33
C GLY A 92 0.65 -5.21 -18.03
N ALA A 93 0.20 -3.96 -17.89
CA ALA A 93 -0.59 -3.53 -16.74
C ALA A 93 -1.87 -4.37 -16.59
N PRO A 94 -2.32 -4.67 -15.36
CA PRO A 94 -3.35 -5.68 -15.11
C PRO A 94 -4.74 -5.37 -15.70
N GLY A 95 -4.98 -4.13 -16.14
CA GLY A 95 -6.25 -3.75 -16.76
C GLY A 95 -7.39 -3.51 -15.77
N ILE A 96 -7.12 -3.60 -14.46
CA ILE A 96 -8.10 -3.34 -13.42
C ILE A 96 -7.91 -1.91 -12.89
N THR A 97 -9.01 -1.14 -12.84
CA THR A 97 -9.03 0.20 -12.25
C THR A 97 -9.99 0.22 -11.07
N ALA A 98 -9.53 0.73 -9.93
CA ALA A 98 -10.38 1.05 -8.77
C ALA A 98 -10.60 2.56 -8.67
N ILE A 99 -11.86 3.01 -8.59
CA ILE A 99 -12.21 4.42 -8.45
C ILE A 99 -13.10 4.61 -7.22
N ARG A 100 -12.65 5.45 -6.28
CA ARG A 100 -13.42 5.86 -5.11
C ARG A 100 -14.53 6.84 -5.50
N VAL A 101 -15.76 6.36 -5.63
CA VAL A 101 -16.95 7.17 -5.96
C VAL A 101 -17.46 7.90 -4.72
N LYS A 102 -17.82 7.18 -3.65
CA LYS A 102 -18.27 7.83 -2.42
C LYS A 102 -17.08 8.52 -1.76
N PRO A 103 -17.14 9.84 -1.51
CA PRO A 103 -16.03 10.53 -0.88
C PRO A 103 -15.83 10.04 0.56
N LEU A 104 -14.56 9.86 0.92
CA LEU A 104 -14.15 9.69 2.31
C LEU A 104 -14.00 11.05 2.99
N ASP A 105 -14.27 11.08 4.29
CA ASP A 105 -14.11 12.28 5.11
C ASP A 105 -12.72 12.89 4.94
N ARG A 106 -12.65 14.23 4.90
CA ARG A 106 -11.38 14.93 4.67
C ARG A 106 -10.35 14.62 5.77
N SER A 107 -10.77 14.58 7.03
CA SER A 107 -9.90 14.32 8.18
C SER A 107 -9.29 12.92 8.09
N LEU A 108 -10.09 11.90 7.76
CA LEU A 108 -9.60 10.53 7.57
C LEU A 108 -8.59 10.44 6.42
N ARG A 109 -8.82 11.16 5.32
CA ARG A 109 -7.85 11.23 4.22
C ARG A 109 -6.54 11.92 4.62
N GLU A 110 -6.60 12.92 5.51
CA GLU A 110 -5.42 13.59 6.05
C GLU A 110 -4.65 12.66 7.00
N LEU A 111 -5.34 11.93 7.88
CA LEU A 111 -4.74 10.91 8.74
C LEU A 111 -4.09 9.78 7.92
N ASN A 112 -4.74 9.32 6.85
CA ASN A 112 -4.19 8.30 5.96
C ASN A 112 -2.86 8.75 5.34
N ARG A 113 -2.81 9.97 4.80
CA ARG A 113 -1.60 10.55 4.21
C ARG A 113 -0.48 10.75 5.23
N GLN A 114 -0.83 11.13 6.46
CA GLN A 114 0.15 11.46 7.48
C GLN A 114 0.74 10.21 8.14
N TYR A 115 -0.08 9.21 8.45
CA TYR A 115 0.32 8.12 9.34
C TYR A 115 0.39 6.75 8.68
N VAL A 116 -0.34 6.50 7.59
CA VAL A 116 -0.49 5.14 7.05
C VAL A 116 0.20 4.99 5.70
N MET A 117 -0.11 5.87 4.73
CA MET A 117 0.51 5.87 3.40
C MET A 117 2.04 5.90 3.38
N PRO A 118 2.76 6.55 4.33
CA PRO A 118 4.20 6.57 4.28
C PRO A 118 4.88 5.20 4.29
N LEU A 119 4.27 4.19 4.93
CA LEU A 119 4.75 2.80 4.91
C LEU A 119 3.84 1.91 4.05
N GLY A 120 2.53 2.11 4.10
CA GLY A 120 1.57 1.36 3.30
C GLY A 120 1.65 -0.16 3.51
N TYR A 121 1.37 -0.91 2.44
CA TYR A 121 1.44 -2.37 2.40
C TYR A 121 2.59 -2.89 1.52
N GLU A 122 3.43 -1.99 1.00
CA GLU A 122 4.58 -2.33 0.16
C GLU A 122 5.75 -2.78 1.05
N ARG A 123 6.29 -3.97 0.80
CA ARG A 123 7.57 -4.46 1.34
C ARG A 123 7.70 -4.56 2.84
N ASN A 124 6.60 -4.47 3.58
CA ASN A 124 6.62 -4.54 5.02
C ASN A 124 5.36 -5.20 5.58
N ASN A 125 5.47 -5.65 6.83
CA ASN A 125 4.39 -6.37 7.50
C ASN A 125 3.72 -5.57 8.63
N LEU A 126 3.88 -4.25 8.70
CA LEU A 126 3.41 -3.42 9.81
C LEU A 126 1.89 -3.53 10.03
N LEU A 127 1.13 -3.44 8.93
CA LEU A 127 -0.35 -3.41 8.95
C LEU A 127 -0.98 -4.80 8.89
N ILE A 128 -0.20 -5.83 8.55
CA ILE A 128 -0.68 -7.21 8.37
C ILE A 128 -0.21 -8.15 9.49
N THR A 129 0.37 -7.61 10.56
CA THR A 129 0.86 -8.36 11.72
C THR A 129 0.21 -7.84 13.01
N ASP A 130 -0.15 -8.73 13.92
CA ASP A 130 -0.52 -8.35 15.29
C ASP A 130 0.76 -8.02 16.09
N TRP A 131 0.84 -6.80 16.61
CA TRP A 131 1.97 -6.36 17.43
C TRP A 131 1.62 -5.17 18.34
N SER A 132 2.43 -4.95 19.35
CA SER A 132 2.30 -3.84 20.31
C SER A 132 3.66 -3.40 20.85
N ALA A 133 3.71 -2.24 21.50
CA ALA A 133 4.93 -1.75 22.16
C ALA A 133 5.48 -2.72 23.25
N SER A 134 4.65 -3.61 23.78
CA SER A 134 5.06 -4.67 24.73
C SER A 134 5.47 -5.98 24.05
N ASP A 135 5.01 -6.22 22.82
CA ASP A 135 5.32 -7.41 22.04
C ASP A 135 5.25 -7.07 20.55
N TYR A 136 6.42 -6.92 19.93
CA TYR A 136 6.55 -6.59 18.51
C TYR A 136 6.20 -7.76 17.57
N GLY A 137 5.77 -8.91 18.12
CA GLY A 137 5.30 -10.04 17.34
C GLY A 137 6.33 -10.48 16.31
N ALA A 138 5.84 -10.69 15.08
CA ALA A 138 6.60 -11.11 13.91
C ALA A 138 7.01 -9.95 12.98
N LEU A 139 7.03 -8.70 13.48
CA LEU A 139 7.50 -7.57 12.65
C LEU A 139 8.91 -7.83 12.11
N ASP A 140 9.09 -7.57 10.82
CA ASP A 140 10.40 -7.60 10.19
C ASP A 140 11.03 -6.20 10.26
N PHE A 141 12.01 -6.02 11.14
CA PHE A 141 12.65 -4.72 11.34
C PHE A 141 13.54 -4.28 10.17
N TYR A 142 13.95 -5.18 9.28
CA TYR A 142 14.72 -4.79 8.09
C TYR A 142 13.80 -4.24 7.00
N ASP A 143 12.59 -4.82 6.85
CA ASP A 143 11.52 -4.21 6.04
C ASP A 143 11.16 -2.82 6.53
N LEU A 144 10.92 -2.69 7.84
CA LEU A 144 10.61 -1.39 8.45
C LEU A 144 11.77 -0.40 8.32
N TYR A 145 13.02 -0.87 8.41
CA TYR A 145 14.20 -0.02 8.26
C TYR A 145 14.22 0.66 6.89
N GLU A 146 13.99 -0.08 5.80
CA GLU A 146 14.00 0.47 4.43
C GLU A 146 12.95 1.59 4.27
N GLU A 147 11.69 1.34 4.67
CA GLU A 147 10.61 2.32 4.52
C GLU A 147 10.76 3.51 5.49
N MET A 148 11.17 3.26 6.73
CA MET A 148 11.38 4.33 7.72
C MET A 148 12.61 5.20 7.39
N TYR A 149 13.64 4.63 6.76
CA TYR A 149 14.79 5.38 6.27
C TYR A 149 14.34 6.39 5.21
N LYS A 150 13.53 5.94 4.25
CA LYS A 150 12.92 6.80 3.23
C LYS A 150 12.02 7.87 3.83
N LEU A 151 11.22 7.53 4.83
CA LEU A 151 10.39 8.51 5.55
C LEU A 151 11.23 9.56 6.28
N LYS A 152 12.35 9.15 6.91
CA LYS A 152 13.21 10.03 7.71
C LYS A 152 14.08 10.95 6.85
N TYR A 153 14.69 10.41 5.81
CA TYR A 153 15.72 11.11 5.04
C TYR A 153 15.25 11.55 3.64
N GLY A 154 14.10 11.06 3.18
CA GLY A 154 13.59 11.35 1.83
C GLY A 154 14.34 10.63 0.71
N ASP A 155 15.17 9.65 1.03
CA ASP A 155 15.99 8.88 0.09
C ASP A 155 16.02 7.39 0.48
N TYR A 156 16.42 6.53 -0.43
CA TYR A 156 16.54 5.09 -0.17
C TYR A 156 17.77 4.79 0.71
N VAL A 157 17.77 3.62 1.34
CA VAL A 157 18.94 3.13 2.07
C VAL A 157 20.18 3.08 1.15
N PRO A 158 21.37 3.40 1.65
CA PRO A 158 22.59 3.53 0.83
C PRO A 158 23.24 2.16 0.52
N TYR A 159 22.43 1.13 0.30
CA TYR A 159 22.86 -0.25 0.03
C TYR A 159 22.30 -0.71 -1.30
N GLU A 160 23.12 -1.41 -2.09
CA GLU A 160 22.68 -1.90 -3.39
C GLU A 160 21.64 -3.02 -3.22
N TYR A 161 20.78 -3.19 -4.23
CA TYR A 161 19.78 -4.25 -4.22
C TYR A 161 20.42 -5.63 -4.20
N GLY A 162 19.87 -6.54 -3.39
CA GLY A 162 20.42 -7.85 -3.11
C GLY A 162 20.13 -8.91 -4.18
N TYR A 163 20.14 -8.58 -5.48
CA TYR A 163 19.78 -9.52 -6.56
C TYR A 163 20.55 -10.85 -6.46
N GLY A 164 21.83 -10.80 -6.06
CA GLY A 164 22.72 -11.96 -5.86
C GLY A 164 22.89 -12.43 -4.41
N GLY A 165 22.07 -11.96 -3.47
CA GLY A 165 22.24 -12.24 -2.04
C GLY A 165 23.43 -11.46 -1.47
N GLU A 166 23.35 -10.14 -1.52
CA GLU A 166 24.32 -9.24 -0.89
C GLU A 166 24.08 -9.13 0.62
N GLU A 167 25.16 -8.87 1.36
CA GLU A 167 25.17 -8.69 2.81
C GLU A 167 25.96 -7.46 3.18
N TYR A 168 25.40 -6.67 4.11
CA TYR A 168 26.02 -5.46 4.63
C TYR A 168 26.05 -5.48 6.15
N GLU A 169 27.07 -4.83 6.72
CA GLU A 169 27.13 -4.54 8.15
C GLU A 169 26.69 -3.09 8.39
N VAL A 170 25.47 -2.92 8.90
CA VAL A 170 24.90 -1.60 9.20
C VAL A 170 25.32 -1.18 10.60
N PRO A 171 25.97 -0.03 10.79
CA PRO A 171 26.33 0.46 12.12
C PRO A 171 25.12 0.52 13.07
N GLU A 172 25.29 0.09 14.32
CA GLU A 172 24.17 -0.01 15.27
C GLU A 172 23.39 1.29 15.41
N LYS A 173 24.10 2.42 15.41
CA LYS A 173 23.50 3.75 15.55
C LYS A 173 22.64 4.13 14.36
N GLU A 174 23.01 3.72 13.15
CA GLU A 174 22.30 4.07 11.93
C GLU A 174 20.91 3.40 11.90
N LEU A 175 20.88 2.09 12.13
CA LEU A 175 19.64 1.32 12.15
C LEU A 175 18.78 1.67 13.37
N GLU A 176 19.37 1.68 14.58
CA GLU A 176 18.64 2.00 15.82
C GLU A 176 18.01 3.39 15.74
N GLU A 177 18.74 4.40 15.25
CA GLU A 177 18.22 5.76 15.13
C GLU A 177 17.00 5.85 14.19
N VAL A 178 17.00 5.13 13.07
CA VAL A 178 15.87 5.13 12.13
C VAL A 178 14.66 4.44 12.75
N ILE A 179 14.84 3.21 13.25
CA ILE A 179 13.74 2.44 13.84
C ILE A 179 13.16 3.15 15.06
N GLN A 180 14.00 3.64 15.97
CA GLN A 180 13.58 4.28 17.22
C GLN A 180 12.89 5.63 17.01
N THR A 181 13.07 6.24 15.83
CA THR A 181 12.32 7.45 15.47
C THR A 181 10.82 7.18 15.39
N TYR A 182 10.42 6.01 14.87
CA TYR A 182 9.01 5.68 14.60
C TYR A 182 8.46 4.54 15.46
N ILE A 183 9.31 3.72 16.07
CA ILE A 183 8.92 2.60 16.94
C ILE A 183 9.58 2.77 18.30
N GLY A 184 8.80 2.70 19.38
CA GLY A 184 9.29 2.84 20.75
C GLY A 184 10.06 1.64 21.29
N ILE A 185 10.84 0.94 20.47
CA ILE A 185 11.62 -0.25 20.84
C ILE A 185 12.98 0.16 21.41
N ASP A 186 13.42 -0.47 22.50
CA ASP A 186 14.77 -0.25 23.01
C ASP A 186 15.83 -1.04 22.21
N SER A 187 17.08 -0.58 22.27
CA SER A 187 18.18 -1.20 21.53
C SER A 187 18.44 -2.65 21.93
N THR A 188 18.23 -3.03 23.20
CA THR A 188 18.44 -4.42 23.64
C THR A 188 17.46 -5.35 22.93
N LEU A 189 16.17 -5.01 22.97
CA LEU A 189 15.13 -5.82 22.33
C LEU A 189 15.26 -5.83 20.80
N LEU A 190 15.62 -4.70 20.20
CA LEU A 190 15.86 -4.63 18.75
C LEU A 190 17.00 -5.57 18.33
N ARG A 191 18.10 -5.61 19.10
CA ARG A 191 19.24 -6.51 18.85
C ARG A 191 18.89 -7.98 19.03
N GLU A 192 17.97 -8.30 19.94
CA GLU A 192 17.47 -9.67 20.14
C GLU A 192 16.57 -10.15 19.00
N LYS A 193 15.81 -9.24 18.38
CA LYS A 193 14.89 -9.55 17.28
C LYS A 193 15.52 -9.49 15.89
N THR A 194 16.80 -9.13 15.78
CA THR A 194 17.51 -8.94 14.52
C THR A 194 18.86 -9.66 14.52
N MET A 195 19.57 -9.65 13.39
CA MET A 195 20.87 -10.31 13.26
C MET A 195 22.01 -9.38 13.73
N TYR A 196 22.08 -9.11 15.04
CA TYR A 196 23.08 -8.20 15.60
C TYR A 196 24.43 -8.86 15.88
N GLN A 197 25.52 -8.22 15.43
CA GLN A 197 26.90 -8.62 15.64
C GLN A 197 27.58 -7.78 16.73
N ARG A 198 27.83 -8.39 17.89
CA ARG A 198 28.38 -7.70 19.08
C ARG A 198 29.81 -7.19 18.92
N GLU A 199 30.63 -7.89 18.15
CA GLU A 199 32.06 -7.58 18.01
C GLU A 199 32.28 -6.33 17.14
N SER A 200 31.60 -6.27 16.00
CA SER A 200 31.63 -5.14 15.06
C SER A 200 30.64 -4.02 15.43
N LYS A 201 29.69 -4.28 16.34
CA LYS A 201 28.59 -3.37 16.70
C LYS A 201 27.74 -2.97 15.50
N THR A 202 27.37 -3.97 14.72
CA THR A 202 26.59 -3.80 13.49
C THR A 202 25.42 -4.76 13.45
N TYR A 203 24.43 -4.45 12.62
CA TYR A 203 23.39 -5.38 12.22
C TYR A 203 23.78 -5.97 10.87
N LEU A 204 23.72 -7.29 10.76
CA LEU A 204 23.81 -7.95 9.46
C LEU A 204 22.52 -7.66 8.70
N TYR A 205 22.60 -6.87 7.65
CA TYR A 205 21.47 -6.48 6.81
C TYR A 205 21.59 -7.12 5.44
N ARG A 206 20.47 -7.59 4.94
CA ARG A 206 20.32 -8.20 3.61
C ARG A 206 19.19 -7.50 2.90
N PRO A 207 19.45 -6.68 1.86
CA PRO A 207 18.39 -6.20 1.00
C PRO A 207 17.67 -7.38 0.35
N ARG A 208 16.37 -7.21 0.06
CA ARG A 208 15.58 -8.23 -0.64
C ARG A 208 16.22 -8.59 -1.98
N GLY A 209 16.25 -9.89 -2.27
CA GLY A 209 16.80 -10.48 -3.49
C GLY A 209 15.74 -11.13 -4.36
N MET A 210 16.18 -11.87 -5.39
CA MET A 210 15.29 -12.56 -6.33
C MET A 210 14.33 -13.57 -5.66
N HIS A 211 14.70 -14.17 -4.52
CA HIS A 211 13.94 -15.26 -3.89
C HIS A 211 12.97 -14.81 -2.80
N ASP A 212 13.02 -13.56 -2.38
CA ASP A 212 12.10 -12.89 -1.46
C ASP A 212 11.65 -11.52 -2.00
N ALA A 213 11.65 -11.39 -3.34
CA ALA A 213 11.04 -10.26 -4.02
C ALA A 213 9.52 -10.30 -3.85
N GLU A 214 8.91 -9.13 -3.73
CA GLU A 214 7.46 -9.01 -3.66
C GLU A 214 6.82 -8.90 -5.04
N THR A 215 5.56 -9.31 -5.10
CA THR A 215 4.74 -9.14 -6.30
C THR A 215 4.25 -7.69 -6.34
N PRO A 216 4.35 -6.99 -7.49
CA PRO A 216 3.79 -5.65 -7.61
C PRO A 216 2.27 -5.66 -7.41
N TYR A 217 1.70 -4.46 -7.20
CA TYR A 217 0.25 -4.25 -7.08
C TYR A 217 -0.34 -4.70 -5.73
N GLU A 218 0.37 -4.40 -4.67
CA GLU A 218 -0.11 -4.41 -3.29
C GLU A 218 -1.37 -3.54 -3.10
N PRO A 219 -2.14 -3.77 -2.02
CA PRO A 219 -3.29 -2.93 -1.71
C PRO A 219 -2.91 -1.50 -1.31
N GLU A 220 -3.81 -0.57 -1.56
CA GLU A 220 -3.71 0.80 -1.08
C GLU A 220 -4.40 0.94 0.30
N PRO A 221 -3.78 1.61 1.30
CA PRO A 221 -4.43 1.84 2.58
C PRO A 221 -5.49 2.95 2.51
N GLU A 222 -6.66 2.70 3.09
CA GLU A 222 -7.72 3.69 3.33
C GLU A 222 -8.11 3.72 4.82
N VAL A 223 -7.79 4.80 5.54
CA VAL A 223 -8.32 5.04 6.90
C VAL A 223 -9.84 5.31 6.82
N THR A 224 -10.65 4.42 7.40
CA THR A 224 -12.12 4.52 7.37
C THR A 224 -12.75 4.97 8.68
N ALA A 225 -11.99 4.92 9.79
CA ALA A 225 -12.41 5.47 11.07
C ALA A 225 -11.19 5.90 11.90
N CYS A 226 -11.42 6.81 12.85
CA CYS A 226 -10.44 7.26 13.82
C CYS A 226 -11.10 7.43 15.19
N GLU A 227 -10.43 6.97 16.23
CA GLU A 227 -10.81 7.14 17.64
C GLU A 227 -9.61 7.70 18.41
N GLU A 228 -9.79 8.82 19.10
CA GLU A 228 -8.79 9.36 20.02
C GLU A 228 -8.92 8.64 21.37
N GLN A 229 -7.82 8.10 21.87
CA GLN A 229 -7.76 7.37 23.13
C GLN A 229 -7.45 8.30 24.31
N GLU A 230 -7.72 7.84 25.53
CA GLU A 230 -7.51 8.63 26.76
C GLU A 230 -6.05 9.09 26.95
N ASP A 231 -5.08 8.35 26.40
CA ASP A 231 -3.65 8.65 26.46
C ASP A 231 -3.16 9.58 25.33
N GLY A 232 -4.07 10.09 24.50
CA GLY A 232 -3.80 10.97 23.37
C GLY A 232 -3.29 10.25 22.11
N THR A 233 -3.24 8.91 22.10
CA THR A 233 -2.98 8.16 20.86
C THR A 233 -4.24 8.10 19.98
N LEU A 234 -4.03 7.87 18.68
CA LEU A 234 -5.10 7.71 17.71
C LEU A 234 -5.17 6.25 17.28
N LYS A 235 -6.33 5.61 17.43
CA LYS A 235 -6.64 4.32 16.84
C LYS A 235 -7.31 4.53 15.48
N LEU A 236 -6.64 4.12 14.42
CA LEU A 236 -7.07 4.21 13.04
C LEU A 236 -7.58 2.85 12.56
N THR A 237 -8.78 2.81 11.99
CA THR A 237 -9.25 1.63 11.24
C THR A 237 -8.82 1.79 9.79
N VAL A 238 -7.91 0.93 9.34
CA VAL A 238 -7.32 0.97 7.99
C VAL A 238 -7.85 -0.20 7.18
N ASN A 239 -8.45 0.07 6.03
CA ASN A 239 -8.82 -0.95 5.07
C ASN A 239 -7.76 -1.07 3.97
N ALA A 240 -7.41 -2.30 3.60
CA ALA A 240 -6.60 -2.59 2.43
C ALA A 240 -7.50 -2.65 1.18
N VAL A 241 -7.40 -1.64 0.33
CA VAL A 241 -8.17 -1.56 -0.93
C VAL A 241 -7.35 -2.22 -2.02
N TRP A 242 -7.74 -3.41 -2.44
CA TRP A 242 -6.96 -4.20 -3.37
C TRP A 242 -7.59 -4.24 -4.75
N GLN A 243 -6.99 -3.48 -5.67
CA GLN A 243 -7.46 -3.39 -7.06
C GLN A 243 -7.40 -4.73 -7.78
N MET A 244 -6.35 -5.52 -7.56
CA MET A 244 -6.13 -6.79 -8.26
C MET A 244 -7.24 -7.80 -8.00
N GLU A 245 -7.77 -7.83 -6.78
CA GLU A 245 -8.85 -8.73 -6.38
C GLU A 245 -10.25 -8.07 -6.46
N MET A 246 -10.33 -6.82 -6.94
CA MET A 246 -11.55 -6.00 -6.92
C MET A 246 -12.22 -5.95 -5.53
N GLN A 247 -11.39 -5.85 -4.49
CA GLN A 247 -11.81 -5.82 -3.09
C GLN A 247 -11.64 -4.42 -2.53
N SER A 248 -12.74 -3.79 -2.10
CA SER A 248 -12.71 -2.52 -1.36
C SER A 248 -12.19 -2.66 0.07
N CYS A 249 -11.99 -3.89 0.54
CA CYS A 249 -11.46 -4.22 1.85
C CYS A 249 -10.99 -5.68 1.86
N ALA A 250 -9.73 -5.92 1.50
CA ALA A 250 -9.08 -7.24 1.59
C ALA A 250 -8.67 -7.57 3.04
N PHE A 251 -8.29 -6.54 3.79
CA PHE A 251 -7.87 -6.58 5.18
C PHE A 251 -8.38 -5.35 5.92
N THR A 252 -8.56 -5.50 7.23
CA THR A 252 -8.77 -4.38 8.14
C THR A 252 -7.75 -4.45 9.27
N SER A 253 -7.12 -3.32 9.56
CA SER A 253 -6.13 -3.18 10.61
C SER A 253 -6.55 -2.08 11.59
N GLU A 254 -6.45 -2.35 12.89
CA GLU A 254 -6.59 -1.37 13.96
C GLU A 254 -5.19 -0.88 14.34
N LEU A 255 -4.72 0.16 13.65
CA LEU A 255 -3.41 0.75 13.86
C LEU A 255 -3.49 1.82 14.94
N VAL A 256 -2.61 1.76 15.95
CA VAL A 256 -2.48 2.82 16.95
C VAL A 256 -1.22 3.63 16.68
N VAL A 257 -1.38 4.95 16.58
CA VAL A 257 -0.29 5.91 16.40
C VAL A 257 -0.29 6.94 17.54
N ARG A 258 0.90 7.38 17.92
CA ARG A 258 1.11 8.46 18.88
C ARG A 258 1.57 9.71 18.13
N PRO A 259 0.71 10.72 17.98
CA PRO A 259 1.15 12.02 17.49
C PRO A 259 2.19 12.64 18.45
N LEU A 260 3.22 13.25 17.90
CA LEU A 260 4.25 13.99 18.63
C LEU A 260 4.26 15.46 18.16
N VAL A 261 5.07 16.28 18.83
CA VAL A 261 5.24 17.69 18.46
C VAL A 261 5.77 17.84 17.02
N ASN A 262 5.39 18.94 16.36
CA ASN A 262 5.84 19.30 15.02
C ASN A 262 5.49 18.27 13.91
N GLY A 263 4.45 17.47 14.09
CA GLY A 263 3.98 16.51 13.08
C GLY A 263 4.74 15.18 13.05
N ALA A 264 5.75 15.01 13.90
CA ALA A 264 6.36 13.71 14.15
C ALA A 264 5.35 12.76 14.80
N PHE A 265 5.62 11.46 14.77
CA PHE A 265 4.76 10.44 15.35
C PHE A 265 5.50 9.14 15.58
N GLN A 266 4.88 8.23 16.32
CA GLN A 266 5.33 6.84 16.48
C GLN A 266 4.17 5.86 16.28
N TYR A 267 4.47 4.70 15.70
CA TYR A 267 3.57 3.56 15.71
C TYR A 267 3.66 2.86 17.08
N VAL A 268 2.50 2.46 17.62
CA VAL A 268 2.39 1.91 18.98
C VAL A 268 1.94 0.46 18.96
N SER A 269 0.98 0.13 18.10
CA SER A 269 0.49 -1.24 17.94
C SER A 269 -0.27 -1.37 16.63
N ASN A 270 -0.44 -2.60 16.17
CA ASN A 270 -1.40 -2.95 15.13
C ASN A 270 -2.12 -4.23 15.54
N ARG A 271 -3.40 -4.31 15.20
CA ARG A 271 -4.16 -5.54 15.27
C ARG A 271 -4.86 -5.80 13.94
N VAL A 272 -4.68 -6.99 13.39
CA VAL A 272 -5.38 -7.43 12.20
C VAL A 272 -6.77 -7.94 12.60
N VAL A 273 -7.80 -7.36 12.01
CA VAL A 273 -9.18 -7.79 12.24
C VAL A 273 -9.48 -8.97 11.31
N PRO A 274 -9.88 -10.15 11.84
CA PRO A 274 -10.22 -11.29 11.00
C PRO A 274 -11.40 -10.97 10.08
N LEU A 275 -11.24 -11.25 8.79
CA LEU A 275 -12.30 -11.16 7.80
C LEU A 275 -12.62 -12.57 7.28
N PRO A 276 -13.90 -12.97 7.16
CA PRO A 276 -14.29 -14.33 6.76
C PRO A 276 -13.73 -14.78 5.40
N ASP A 277 -13.58 -13.83 4.46
CA ASP A 277 -13.18 -14.10 3.08
C ASP A 277 -11.75 -13.60 2.77
N SER A 278 -10.91 -13.41 3.79
CA SER A 278 -9.52 -12.98 3.59
C SER A 278 -8.65 -14.16 3.15
N ASN A 279 -7.89 -13.97 2.07
CA ASN A 279 -6.95 -14.97 1.54
C ASN A 279 -5.55 -14.91 2.18
N GLY A 280 -5.35 -14.12 3.24
CA GLY A 280 -3.99 -13.80 3.69
C GLY A 280 -3.38 -12.63 2.90
N ALA A 281 -2.31 -12.05 3.41
CA ALA A 281 -1.56 -10.98 2.75
C ALA A 281 -0.65 -11.55 1.66
N VAL A 282 -1.23 -12.19 0.64
CA VAL A 282 -0.48 -12.98 -0.36
C VAL A 282 0.40 -12.14 -1.30
N TRP A 283 0.28 -10.80 -1.27
CA TRP A 283 1.19 -9.89 -1.95
C TRP A 283 2.54 -9.76 -1.21
N TYR A 284 2.55 -9.99 0.09
CA TYR A 284 3.73 -9.90 0.95
C TYR A 284 4.46 -11.23 1.00
N THR A 285 5.77 -11.20 0.75
CA THR A 285 6.67 -12.34 0.91
C THR A 285 7.59 -12.07 2.10
N PRO A 286 7.58 -12.89 3.16
CA PRO A 286 8.53 -12.74 4.26
C PRO A 286 9.99 -12.80 3.78
N ARG A 287 10.89 -12.09 4.45
CA ARG A 287 12.34 -12.23 4.18
C ARG A 287 12.78 -13.66 4.47
N LEU A 288 13.78 -14.11 3.71
CA LEU A 288 14.37 -15.44 3.90
C LEU A 288 14.98 -15.58 5.29
N SER A 289 14.76 -16.72 5.93
CA SER A 289 15.56 -17.13 7.07
C SER A 289 17.03 -17.31 6.68
N GLN A 290 17.92 -17.36 7.68
CA GLN A 290 19.34 -17.63 7.46
C GLN A 290 19.58 -18.90 6.64
N GLU A 291 18.84 -19.97 6.95
CA GLU A 291 18.98 -21.27 6.30
C GLU A 291 18.54 -21.21 4.83
N GLU A 292 17.37 -20.63 4.56
CA GLU A 292 16.85 -20.47 3.21
C GLU A 292 17.76 -19.57 2.37
N TRP A 293 18.18 -18.43 2.92
CA TRP A 293 19.08 -17.51 2.23
C TRP A 293 20.40 -18.18 1.85
N THR A 294 20.99 -18.96 2.76
CA THR A 294 22.22 -19.73 2.49
C THR A 294 21.97 -20.77 1.40
N ALA A 295 20.83 -21.46 1.44
CA ALA A 295 20.48 -22.45 0.42
C ALA A 295 20.35 -21.85 -0.97
N PHE A 296 19.74 -20.67 -1.10
CA PHE A 296 19.56 -20.00 -2.39
C PHE A 296 20.84 -19.34 -2.92
N TYR A 297 21.59 -18.66 -2.05
CA TYR A 297 22.67 -17.74 -2.48
C TYR A 297 24.09 -18.22 -2.17
N ARG A 298 24.27 -19.26 -1.36
CA ARG A 298 25.61 -19.72 -0.93
C ARG A 298 25.88 -21.20 -1.23
N ASN A 299 24.85 -22.03 -1.36
CA ASN A 299 24.99 -23.46 -1.69
C ASN A 299 24.93 -23.76 -3.20
N THR A 300 24.85 -22.74 -4.04
CA THR A 300 24.84 -22.83 -5.52
C THR A 300 26.23 -22.67 -6.17
N GLN A 301 27.32 -22.80 -5.40
CA GLN A 301 28.70 -22.85 -5.92
C GLN A 301 29.23 -24.28 -6.07
#